data_AF-H5XQK7-F1
#
_entry.id   AF-H5XQK7-F1
#
_cell.length_a   1.000
_cell.length_b   1.000
_cell.length_c   1.000
_cell.angle_alpha   90.00
_cell.angle_beta   90.00
_cell.angle_gamma   90.00
#
_symmetry.space_group_name_H-M   'P 1'
#
loop_
_entity.id
_entity.type
_entity.pdbx_description
1 polymer ?
#
loop_
_entity_poly.entity_id
_entity_poly.type
_entity_poly.pdbx_seq_one_letter_code
_entity_poly.pdbx_strand_id
1 'polypeptide(L)'
;MNRAASGWGPAPGHRNGQPARVPVRWVASVPDSARSAQADGDGRRQRGPYLGPPAYAAAPRWGFPHVVWRWPTAVQGTSAATPVPSQRMLLIARNAVAVLWTLAALATVAAGAEVWRYVLLVLSRDSALSSSVVGASDALVLTFSLLTFVMTVFAFAVSVWWLLVARRAAADEAGQHPPRQTWQVLVGLLVPGLNLAMAGSILAELEHAATRRPANQRPTPSRLVLVWWAAWIANALLVTLTVVWRARDGVQAQVDAVALTAFTDASAVLLAVATVQVVRRFTRLLAPMDEQFVRPLRVLRVENAPELPRRARPKTAAR
;
A
#
# COMPACT_ATOMS: atom_id res chain seq x y z
N MET A 1 22.07 3.67 77.92
CA MET A 1 20.90 3.89 77.04
C MET A 1 20.75 2.70 76.10
N ASN A 2 19.63 1.98 76.28
CA ASN A 2 18.95 1.02 75.41
C ASN A 2 19.41 0.90 73.94
N ARG A 3 19.68 -0.31 73.45
CA ARG A 3 18.68 -1.25 72.91
C ARG A 3 19.36 -2.56 72.47
N ALA A 4 18.88 -3.66 73.03
CA ALA A 4 19.12 -5.01 72.56
C ALA A 4 18.41 -5.25 71.22
N ALA A 5 19.11 -5.87 70.27
CA ALA A 5 18.50 -6.49 69.10
C ALA A 5 18.24 -7.97 69.40
N SER A 6 17.03 -8.39 69.10
CA SER A 6 16.43 -9.67 69.42
C SER A 6 16.88 -10.80 68.49
N GLY A 7 17.27 -11.93 69.10
CA GLY A 7 16.80 -13.26 68.70
C GLY A 7 17.45 -13.93 67.49
N TRP A 8 18.61 -14.56 67.69
CA TRP A 8 18.96 -15.78 66.96
C TRP A 8 18.79 -16.97 67.91
N GLY A 9 17.63 -17.63 67.83
CA GLY A 9 17.39 -18.89 68.52
C GLY A 9 18.03 -20.06 67.77
N PRO A 10 18.50 -21.11 68.46
CA PRO A 10 19.14 -22.26 67.84
C PRO A 10 18.13 -23.07 67.00
N ALA A 11 18.58 -23.48 65.81
CA ALA A 11 17.82 -24.31 64.88
C ALA A 11 17.51 -25.70 65.50
N PRO A 12 16.24 -26.17 65.48
CA PRO A 12 15.95 -27.53 65.87
C PRO A 12 16.42 -28.51 64.80
N GLY A 13 17.10 -29.56 65.28
CA GLY A 13 17.76 -30.57 64.47
C GLY A 13 16.86 -31.35 63.50
N HIS A 14 17.50 -31.78 62.42
CA HIS A 14 16.97 -32.71 61.44
C HIS A 14 16.58 -34.05 62.08
N ARG A 15 15.30 -34.41 62.00
CA ARG A 15 14.83 -35.81 62.07
C ARG A 15 14.11 -36.17 60.76
N ASN A 16 14.59 -37.24 60.14
CA ASN A 16 13.86 -38.19 59.28
C ASN A 16 13.06 -37.64 58.07
N GLY A 17 13.67 -37.69 56.88
CA GLY A 17 13.25 -38.65 55.84
C GLY A 17 11.93 -38.48 55.07
N GLN A 18 11.27 -37.32 55.04
CA GLN A 18 10.15 -37.08 54.10
C GLN A 18 10.25 -35.71 53.42
N PRO A 19 10.18 -35.63 52.07
CA PRO A 19 10.15 -34.34 51.39
C PRO A 19 8.84 -33.62 51.70
N ALA A 20 8.95 -32.44 52.31
CA ALA A 20 7.81 -31.56 52.59
C ALA A 20 7.12 -31.16 51.28
N ARG A 21 5.87 -31.58 51.10
CA ARG A 21 5.03 -31.11 49.98
C ARG A 21 4.64 -29.66 50.26
N VAL A 22 5.31 -28.71 49.61
CA VAL A 22 4.90 -27.30 49.63
C VAL A 22 3.55 -27.18 48.91
N PRO A 23 2.49 -26.66 49.55
CA PRO A 23 1.21 -26.45 48.88
C PRO A 23 1.36 -25.34 47.84
N VAL A 24 1.40 -25.71 46.55
CA VAL A 24 1.44 -24.76 45.44
C VAL A 24 0.02 -24.23 45.22
N ARG A 25 -0.23 -22.99 45.65
CA ARG A 25 -1.48 -22.28 45.33
C ARG A 25 -1.32 -21.63 43.96
N TRP A 26 -1.94 -22.22 42.95
CA TRP A 26 -2.05 -21.58 41.65
C TRP A 26 -2.95 -20.35 41.76
N VAL A 27 -2.41 -19.20 41.38
CA VAL A 27 -3.15 -17.94 41.26
C VAL A 27 -3.08 -17.50 39.81
N ALA A 28 -4.22 -17.39 39.15
CA ALA A 28 -4.29 -16.82 37.81
C ALA A 28 -4.11 -15.30 37.91
N SER A 29 -2.92 -14.80 37.57
CA SER A 29 -2.66 -13.36 37.45
C SER A 29 -3.04 -12.87 36.06
N VAL A 30 -3.84 -11.81 35.98
CA VAL A 30 -4.15 -11.14 34.72
C VAL A 30 -2.88 -10.44 34.17
N PRO A 31 -2.50 -10.66 32.90
CA PRO A 31 -1.35 -10.00 32.29
C PRO A 31 -1.47 -8.47 32.35
N ASP A 32 -0.35 -7.77 32.57
CA ASP A 32 -0.34 -6.30 32.66
C ASP A 32 -0.95 -5.63 31.40
N SER A 33 -0.83 -6.27 30.23
CA SER A 33 -1.40 -5.80 28.96
C SER A 33 -2.93 -5.78 28.94
N ALA A 34 -3.60 -6.58 29.77
CA ALA A 34 -5.06 -6.55 29.90
C ALA A 34 -5.53 -5.46 30.88
N ARG A 35 -4.66 -5.03 31.82
CA ARG A 35 -4.95 -3.91 32.73
C ARG A 35 -4.87 -2.55 32.03
N SER A 36 -3.96 -2.38 31.06
CA SER A 36 -3.85 -1.14 30.27
C SER A 36 -5.08 -0.89 29.39
N ALA A 37 -5.68 -1.94 28.82
CA ALA A 37 -6.92 -1.80 28.02
C ALA A 37 -8.14 -1.36 28.85
N GLN A 38 -8.09 -1.54 30.18
CA GLN A 38 -9.17 -1.17 31.08
C GLN A 38 -9.02 0.27 31.63
N ALA A 39 -7.82 0.84 31.59
CA ALA A 39 -7.53 2.16 32.15
C ALA A 39 -7.96 3.32 31.21
N ASP A 40 -8.01 3.10 29.89
CA ASP A 40 -8.36 4.15 28.91
C ASP A 40 -9.88 4.30 28.66
N GLY A 41 -10.72 3.84 29.59
CA GLY A 41 -12.17 3.78 29.39
C GLY A 41 -12.97 4.05 30.66
N ASP A 42 -12.75 5.19 31.31
CA ASP A 42 -13.63 5.66 32.37
C ASP A 42 -14.97 6.12 31.78
N GLY A 43 -15.88 5.17 31.72
CA GLY A 43 -17.25 5.33 31.26
C GLY A 43 -17.96 4.04 31.57
N ARG A 44 -18.75 4.03 32.65
CA ARG A 44 -19.59 2.90 33.08
C ARG A 44 -20.52 2.48 31.94
N ARG A 45 -20.05 1.59 31.08
CA ARG A 45 -20.87 0.95 30.05
C ARG A 45 -21.87 0.06 30.78
N GLN A 46 -23.13 0.49 30.78
CA GLN A 46 -24.26 -0.36 31.16
C GLN A 46 -24.12 -1.67 30.38
N ARG A 47 -23.97 -2.78 31.12
CA ARG A 47 -23.86 -4.11 30.53
C ARG A 47 -25.21 -4.44 29.91
N GLY A 48 -25.31 -4.32 28.59
CA GLY A 48 -26.45 -4.84 27.85
C GLY A 48 -26.59 -6.36 28.04
N PRO A 49 -27.76 -6.94 27.69
CA PRO A 49 -27.97 -8.38 27.76
C PRO A 49 -26.88 -9.14 27.01
N TYR A 50 -26.50 -10.32 27.49
CA TYR A 50 -25.49 -11.14 26.86
C TYR A 50 -25.97 -11.59 25.46
N LEU A 51 -25.38 -11.02 24.41
CA LEU A 51 -25.77 -11.25 23.00
C LEU A 51 -25.08 -12.47 22.37
N GLY A 52 -24.40 -13.31 23.15
CA GLY A 52 -23.71 -14.51 22.68
C GLY A 52 -22.22 -14.54 23.01
N PRO A 53 -21.52 -15.62 22.60
CA PRO A 53 -20.09 -15.80 22.86
C PRO A 53 -19.24 -14.66 22.26
N PRO A 54 -18.08 -14.34 22.87
CA PRO A 54 -17.21 -13.27 22.39
C PRO A 54 -16.83 -13.48 20.93
N ALA A 55 -17.10 -12.47 20.09
CA ALA A 55 -16.64 -12.46 18.71
C ALA A 55 -15.16 -12.08 18.68
N TYR A 56 -14.30 -13.02 18.33
CA TYR A 56 -12.89 -12.76 18.12
C TYR A 56 -12.64 -12.45 16.64
N ALA A 57 -11.82 -11.44 16.35
CA ALA A 57 -11.42 -11.11 14.98
C ALA A 57 -10.58 -12.22 14.30
N ALA A 58 -10.10 -13.18 15.07
CA ALA A 58 -9.39 -14.37 14.61
C ALA A 58 -9.70 -15.55 15.55
N ALA A 59 -9.58 -16.78 15.03
CA ALA A 59 -9.73 -17.97 15.85
C ALA A 59 -8.73 -17.95 17.03
N PRO A 60 -9.21 -18.11 18.29
CA PRO A 60 -8.35 -18.05 19.47
C PRO A 60 -7.30 -19.16 19.44
N ARG A 61 -6.05 -18.81 19.78
CA ARG A 61 -4.87 -19.69 19.69
C ARG A 61 -4.48 -20.34 21.02
N TRP A 62 -5.34 -20.26 22.03
CA TRP A 62 -5.06 -20.75 23.40
C TRP A 62 -5.44 -22.22 23.63
N GLY A 63 -5.83 -22.96 22.59
CA GLY A 63 -5.92 -24.41 22.65
C GLY A 63 -4.55 -25.07 22.51
N PHE A 64 -4.37 -26.26 23.09
CA PHE A 64 -3.24 -27.12 22.73
C PHE A 64 -3.30 -27.36 21.22
N PRO A 65 -2.24 -27.03 20.45
CA PRO A 65 -2.21 -27.34 19.04
C PRO A 65 -2.39 -28.85 18.90
N HIS A 66 -3.46 -29.30 18.24
CA HIS A 66 -3.52 -30.68 17.78
C HIS A 66 -2.31 -30.86 16.86
N VAL A 67 -1.29 -31.59 17.33
CA VAL A 67 -0.01 -31.85 16.63
C VAL A 67 -0.19 -32.65 15.33
N VAL A 68 -1.43 -32.81 14.87
CA VAL A 68 -1.82 -33.44 13.61
C VAL A 68 -1.90 -32.42 12.46
N TRP A 69 -2.08 -31.13 12.75
CA TRP A 69 -2.06 -30.09 11.71
C TRP A 69 -0.64 -29.60 11.46
N ARG A 70 0.14 -30.39 10.72
CA ARG A 70 1.33 -29.85 10.07
C ARG A 70 0.88 -28.82 9.04
N TRP A 71 1.38 -27.59 9.16
CA TRP A 71 1.44 -26.68 8.01
C TRP A 71 2.08 -27.44 6.84
N PRO A 72 1.57 -27.32 5.60
CA PRO A 72 2.13 -28.02 4.45
C PRO A 72 3.58 -27.60 4.30
N THR A 73 4.48 -28.40 4.84
CA THR A 73 5.92 -28.25 4.69
C THR A 73 6.23 -28.85 3.34
N ALA A 74 6.27 -27.98 2.34
CA ALA A 74 6.86 -28.21 1.02
C ALA A 74 6.60 -29.61 0.42
N VAL A 75 5.37 -29.85 -0.05
CA VAL A 75 5.16 -30.86 -1.09
C VAL A 75 5.86 -30.35 -2.36
N GLN A 76 6.83 -31.11 -2.89
CA GLN A 76 7.42 -30.78 -4.19
C GLN A 76 6.31 -30.73 -5.25
N GLY A 77 6.07 -29.55 -5.82
CA GLY A 77 5.05 -29.31 -6.85
C GLY A 77 3.93 -28.36 -6.43
N THR A 78 3.72 -28.13 -5.13
CA THR A 78 2.70 -27.19 -4.66
C THR A 78 3.36 -25.93 -4.12
N SER A 79 3.31 -24.82 -4.87
CA SER A 79 3.72 -23.51 -4.36
C SER A 79 2.79 -23.07 -3.24
N ALA A 80 3.07 -23.52 -2.02
CA ALA A 80 2.42 -23.06 -0.79
C ALA A 80 3.21 -21.90 -0.14
N ALA A 81 3.92 -21.10 -0.95
CA ALA A 81 4.37 -19.80 -0.49
C ALA A 81 3.14 -18.90 -0.49
N THR A 82 2.53 -18.68 0.67
CA THR A 82 1.65 -17.53 0.84
C THR A 82 2.48 -16.32 0.42
N PRO A 83 2.13 -15.59 -0.66
CA PRO A 83 2.97 -14.51 -1.14
C PRO A 83 3.14 -13.54 0.02
N VAL A 84 4.39 -13.31 0.40
CA VAL A 84 4.73 -12.36 1.45
C VAL A 84 4.09 -11.03 1.04
N PRO A 85 3.35 -10.32 1.91
CA PRO A 85 2.65 -9.08 1.54
C PRO A 85 3.53 -8.06 0.79
N SER A 86 4.83 -8.04 1.09
CA SER A 86 5.89 -7.32 0.38
C SER A 86 6.03 -7.69 -1.10
N GLN A 87 6.06 -8.97 -1.45
CA GLN A 87 6.16 -9.44 -2.84
C GLN A 87 4.96 -9.02 -3.68
N ARG A 88 3.75 -9.07 -3.10
CA ARG A 88 2.53 -8.61 -3.78
C ARG A 88 2.59 -7.10 -4.05
N MET A 89 3.08 -6.32 -3.09
CA MET A 89 3.30 -4.89 -3.25
C MET A 89 4.28 -4.59 -4.40
N LEU A 90 5.44 -5.26 -4.43
CA LEU A 90 6.45 -5.06 -5.47
C LEU A 90 5.91 -5.36 -6.87
N LEU A 91 5.13 -6.44 -7.02
CA LEU A 91 4.50 -6.79 -8.29
C LEU A 91 3.52 -5.71 -8.77
N ILE A 92 2.65 -5.24 -7.87
CA ILE A 92 1.68 -4.18 -8.18
C ILE A 92 2.41 -2.88 -8.53
N ALA A 93 3.45 -2.51 -7.77
CA ALA A 93 4.26 -1.33 -8.04
C ALA A 93 4.94 -1.40 -9.41
N ARG A 94 5.50 -2.55 -9.78
CA ARG A 94 6.11 -2.76 -11.10
C ARG A 94 5.10 -2.58 -12.23
N ASN A 95 3.93 -3.19 -12.09
CA ASN A 95 2.86 -3.06 -13.07
C ASN A 95 2.34 -1.61 -13.15
N ALA A 96 2.18 -0.94 -12.01
CA ALA A 96 1.80 0.47 -11.94
C ALA A 96 2.80 1.36 -12.67
N VAL A 97 4.09 1.18 -12.41
CA VAL A 97 5.15 1.92 -13.10
C VAL A 97 5.11 1.67 -14.61
N ALA A 98 4.94 0.42 -15.05
CA ALA A 98 4.86 0.10 -16.48
C ALA A 98 3.65 0.80 -17.15
N VAL A 99 2.48 0.71 -16.53
CA VAL A 99 1.25 1.36 -17.02
C VAL A 99 1.39 2.88 -17.08
N LEU A 100 1.96 3.50 -16.04
CA LEU A 100 2.19 4.94 -16.01
C LEU A 100 3.20 5.41 -17.07
N TRP A 101 4.23 4.61 -17.38
CA TRP A 101 5.13 4.92 -18.50
C TRP A 101 4.45 4.80 -19.85
N THR A 102 3.59 3.79 -20.03
CA THR A 102 2.75 3.69 -21.23
C THR A 102 1.82 4.90 -21.35
N LEU A 103 1.18 5.32 -20.26
CA LEU A 103 0.37 6.54 -20.24
C LEU A 103 1.19 7.77 -20.64
N ALA A 104 2.37 7.95 -20.05
CA ALA A 104 3.25 9.07 -20.36
C ALA A 104 3.66 9.08 -21.84
N ALA A 105 3.96 7.91 -22.42
CA ALA A 105 4.29 7.78 -23.84
C ALA A 105 3.08 8.15 -24.72
N LEU A 106 1.90 7.60 -24.45
CA LEU A 106 0.68 7.90 -25.20
C LEU A 106 0.30 9.39 -25.12
N ALA A 107 0.34 9.97 -23.92
CA ALA A 107 0.07 11.39 -23.72
C ALA A 107 1.12 12.29 -24.40
N THR A 108 2.38 11.86 -24.47
CA THR A 108 3.43 12.59 -25.23
C THR A 108 3.10 12.61 -26.72
N VAL A 109 2.66 11.47 -27.28
CA VAL A 109 2.26 11.40 -28.69
C VAL A 109 0.97 12.20 -28.93
N ALA A 110 0.00 12.16 -28.01
CA ALA A 110 -1.22 12.96 -28.08
C ALA A 110 -0.91 14.47 -28.08
N ALA A 111 -0.06 14.94 -27.15
CA ALA A 111 0.41 16.32 -27.11
C ALA A 111 1.11 16.71 -28.43
N GLY A 112 1.99 15.85 -28.94
CA GLY A 112 2.66 16.07 -30.23
C GLY A 112 1.70 16.15 -31.41
N ALA A 113 0.64 15.33 -31.41
CA ALA A 113 -0.38 15.33 -32.45
C ALA A 113 -1.23 16.62 -32.41
N GLU A 114 -1.57 17.13 -31.22
CA GLU A 114 -2.28 18.41 -31.09
C GLU A 114 -1.39 19.62 -31.41
N VAL A 115 -0.10 19.58 -31.07
CA VAL A 115 0.88 20.59 -31.52
C VAL A 115 0.97 20.57 -33.04
N TRP A 116 1.04 19.39 -33.66
CA TRP A 116 1.05 19.29 -35.11
C TRP A 116 -0.23 19.84 -35.74
N ARG A 117 -1.41 19.52 -35.17
CA ARG A 117 -2.68 20.12 -35.61
C ARG A 117 -2.65 21.64 -35.50
N TYR A 118 -2.14 22.18 -34.40
CA TYR A 118 -2.03 23.62 -34.22
C TYR A 118 -1.16 24.25 -35.32
N VAL A 119 -0.02 23.64 -35.65
CA VAL A 119 0.82 24.08 -36.77
C VAL A 119 0.07 24.02 -38.10
N LEU A 120 -0.70 22.96 -38.37
CA LEU A 120 -1.54 22.87 -39.57
C LEU A 120 -2.57 24.00 -39.63
N LEU A 121 -3.21 24.34 -38.51
CA LEU A 121 -4.17 25.45 -38.44
C LEU A 121 -3.51 26.82 -38.74
N VAL A 122 -2.26 27.01 -38.30
CA VAL A 122 -1.48 28.22 -38.63
C VAL A 122 -1.13 28.24 -40.11
N LEU A 123 -0.66 27.13 -40.69
CA LEU A 123 -0.34 27.04 -42.11
C LEU A 123 -1.58 27.18 -43.00
N SER A 124 -2.73 26.69 -42.55
CA SER A 124 -3.99 26.77 -43.29
C SER A 124 -4.52 28.20 -43.44
N ARG A 125 -3.94 29.16 -42.71
CA ARG A 125 -4.32 30.57 -42.79
C ARG A 125 -4.07 31.16 -44.17
N ASP A 126 -2.95 30.82 -44.79
CA ASP A 126 -2.46 31.41 -46.02
C ASP A 126 -2.42 30.40 -47.19
N SER A 127 -2.77 29.13 -46.96
CA SER A 127 -2.68 28.06 -47.96
C SER A 127 -3.71 26.95 -47.73
N ALA A 128 -4.27 26.40 -48.80
CA ALA A 128 -5.15 25.25 -48.70
C ALA A 128 -4.33 23.98 -48.39
N LEU A 129 -4.65 23.32 -47.27
CA LEU A 129 -4.06 22.03 -46.92
C LEU A 129 -4.69 20.90 -47.76
N SER A 130 -3.90 19.86 -48.04
CA SER A 130 -4.45 18.66 -48.68
C SER A 130 -5.35 17.89 -47.71
N SER A 131 -6.42 17.28 -48.23
CA SER A 131 -7.34 16.46 -47.45
C SER A 131 -6.66 15.28 -46.75
N SER A 132 -5.61 14.72 -47.36
CA SER A 132 -4.81 13.64 -46.78
C SER A 132 -4.08 14.04 -45.51
N VAL A 133 -3.53 15.26 -45.46
CA VAL A 133 -2.79 15.77 -44.29
C VAL A 133 -3.75 16.05 -43.14
N VAL A 134 -4.90 16.67 -43.44
CA VAL A 134 -5.95 16.93 -42.44
C VAL A 134 -6.49 15.61 -41.89
N GLY A 135 -6.80 14.64 -42.76
CA GLY A 135 -7.27 13.31 -42.35
C GLY A 135 -6.25 12.56 -41.50
N ALA A 136 -4.95 12.67 -41.78
CA ALA A 136 -3.90 12.08 -40.95
C ALA A 136 -3.83 12.71 -39.56
N SER A 137 -3.95 14.04 -39.46
CA SER A 137 -4.01 14.76 -38.18
C SER A 137 -5.23 14.32 -37.35
N ASP A 138 -6.40 14.19 -38.00
CA ASP A 138 -7.64 13.74 -37.37
C ASP A 138 -7.54 12.32 -36.84
N ALA A 139 -7.00 11.40 -37.65
CA ALA A 139 -6.76 10.03 -37.24
C ALA A 139 -5.80 9.94 -36.04
N LEU A 140 -4.67 10.68 -36.06
CA LEU A 140 -3.71 10.67 -34.97
C LEU A 140 -4.33 11.17 -33.66
N VAL A 141 -4.95 12.36 -33.68
CA VAL A 141 -5.49 12.91 -32.44
C VAL A 141 -6.64 12.06 -31.91
N LEU A 142 -7.55 11.58 -32.76
CA LEU A 142 -8.64 10.73 -32.31
C LEU A 142 -8.11 9.43 -31.68
N THR A 143 -7.15 8.78 -32.34
CA THR A 143 -6.60 7.49 -31.89
C THR A 143 -5.85 7.65 -30.56
N PHE A 144 -4.93 8.62 -30.47
CA PHE A 144 -4.12 8.80 -29.27
C PHE A 144 -4.89 9.45 -28.12
N SER A 145 -5.90 10.29 -28.38
CA SER A 145 -6.80 10.78 -27.33
C SER A 145 -7.58 9.62 -26.70
N LEU A 146 -8.14 8.72 -27.53
CA LEU A 146 -8.89 7.56 -27.02
C LEU A 146 -7.99 6.59 -26.24
N LEU A 147 -6.81 6.26 -26.78
CA LEU A 147 -5.84 5.40 -26.10
C LEU A 147 -5.37 6.02 -24.77
N THR A 148 -5.08 7.31 -24.76
CA THR A 148 -4.65 8.05 -23.55
C THR A 148 -5.77 8.08 -22.52
N PHE A 149 -7.02 8.29 -22.93
CA PHE A 149 -8.18 8.25 -22.04
C PHE A 149 -8.33 6.88 -21.36
N VAL A 150 -8.35 5.80 -22.15
CA VAL A 150 -8.47 4.43 -21.62
C VAL A 150 -7.28 4.11 -20.69
N MET A 151 -6.07 4.46 -21.10
CA MET A 151 -4.87 4.24 -20.30
C MET A 151 -4.88 5.05 -19.00
N THR A 152 -5.45 6.26 -19.00
CA THR A 152 -5.59 7.10 -17.81
C THR A 152 -6.46 6.41 -16.77
N VAL A 153 -7.61 5.85 -17.18
CA VAL A 153 -8.50 5.09 -16.29
C VAL A 153 -7.77 3.89 -15.69
N PHE A 154 -7.05 3.13 -16.52
CA PHE A 154 -6.30 1.97 -16.07
C PHE A 154 -5.16 2.34 -15.11
N ALA A 155 -4.38 3.37 -15.47
CA ALA A 155 -3.29 3.90 -14.63
C ALA A 155 -3.81 4.39 -13.28
N PHE A 156 -4.95 5.09 -13.27
CA PHE A 156 -5.59 5.53 -12.05
C PHE A 156 -6.01 4.35 -11.16
N ALA A 157 -6.73 3.36 -11.72
CA ALA A 157 -7.18 2.19 -10.98
C ALA A 157 -6.02 1.40 -10.35
N VAL A 158 -4.97 1.14 -11.12
CA VAL A 158 -3.78 0.43 -10.64
C VAL A 158 -2.98 1.26 -9.63
N SER A 159 -2.92 2.57 -9.77
CA SER A 159 -2.27 3.47 -8.79
C SER A 159 -3.04 3.54 -7.47
N VAL A 160 -4.38 3.58 -7.52
CA VAL A 160 -5.24 3.48 -6.33
C VAL A 160 -5.06 2.13 -5.65
N TRP A 161 -5.04 1.03 -6.41
CA TRP A 161 -4.79 -0.30 -5.86
C TRP A 161 -3.42 -0.37 -5.17
N TRP A 162 -2.35 0.09 -5.84
CA TRP A 162 -1.02 0.21 -5.24
C TRP A 162 -1.05 1.01 -3.94
N LEU A 163 -1.69 2.18 -3.94
CA LEU A 163 -1.80 3.06 -2.77
C LEU A 163 -2.49 2.36 -1.59
N LEU A 164 -3.59 1.64 -1.84
CA LEU A 164 -4.30 0.92 -0.78
C LEU A 164 -3.44 -0.20 -0.18
N VAL A 165 -2.65 -0.90 -1.00
CA VAL A 165 -1.70 -1.90 -0.54
C VAL A 165 -0.56 -1.24 0.24
N ALA A 166 -0.08 -0.07 -0.19
CA ALA A 166 1.00 0.69 0.45
C ALA A 166 0.62 1.14 1.85
N ARG A 167 -0.59 1.67 1.99
CA ARG A 167 -1.12 2.13 3.27
C ARG A 167 -1.25 0.98 4.27
N ARG A 168 -1.62 -0.21 3.81
CA ARG A 168 -1.70 -1.41 4.68
C ARG A 168 -0.31 -1.88 5.08
N ALA A 169 0.61 -2.03 4.12
CA ALA A 169 1.98 -2.43 4.39
C ALA A 169 2.68 -1.47 5.37
N ALA A 170 2.50 -0.15 5.20
CA ALA A 170 3.06 0.85 6.10
C ALA A 170 2.48 0.77 7.53
N ALA A 171 1.19 0.46 7.65
CA ALA A 171 0.52 0.31 8.94
C ALA A 171 0.96 -0.96 9.66
N ASP A 172 1.07 -2.07 8.93
CA ASP A 172 1.55 -3.37 9.44
C ASP A 172 3.00 -3.26 9.96
N GLU A 173 3.89 -2.60 9.20
CA GLU A 173 5.27 -2.32 9.59
C GLU A 173 5.37 -1.43 10.84
N ALA A 174 4.46 -0.46 10.99
CA ALA A 174 4.44 0.44 12.14
C ALA A 174 3.72 -0.15 13.38
N GLY A 175 3.13 -1.35 13.26
CA GLY A 175 2.32 -1.97 14.32
C GLY A 175 1.07 -1.14 14.67
N GLN A 176 0.57 -0.33 13.74
CA GLN A 176 -0.52 0.63 13.95
C GLN A 176 -1.66 0.37 12.99
N HIS A 177 -2.85 0.89 13.30
CA HIS A 177 -3.96 0.89 12.36
C HIS A 177 -3.81 2.06 11.37
N PRO A 178 -4.21 1.89 10.09
CA PRO A 178 -4.21 3.00 9.14
C PRO A 178 -5.03 4.19 9.68
N PRO A 179 -4.53 5.44 9.56
CA PRO A 179 -5.19 6.62 10.15
C PRO A 179 -6.56 6.92 9.54
N ARG A 180 -6.80 6.53 8.29
CA ARG A 180 -8.08 6.70 7.59
C ARG A 180 -8.62 5.37 7.10
N GLN A 181 -9.94 5.23 7.18
CA GLN A 181 -10.65 4.09 6.62
C GLN A 181 -10.55 4.09 5.08
N THR A 182 -10.62 2.90 4.47
CA THR A 182 -10.44 2.73 3.01
C THR A 182 -11.43 3.56 2.20
N TRP A 183 -12.70 3.62 2.63
CA TRP A 183 -13.74 4.38 1.92
C TRP A 183 -13.46 5.89 1.91
N GLN A 184 -12.88 6.45 2.99
CA GLN A 184 -12.53 7.87 3.06
C GLN A 184 -11.45 8.23 2.04
N VAL A 185 -10.52 7.31 1.81
CA VAL A 185 -9.49 7.45 0.77
C VAL A 185 -10.10 7.38 -0.61
N LEU A 186 -11.01 6.44 -0.87
CA LEU A 186 -11.68 6.34 -2.16
C LEU A 186 -12.53 7.58 -2.46
N VAL A 187 -13.34 8.05 -1.52
CA VAL A 187 -14.11 9.30 -1.64
C VAL A 187 -13.16 10.48 -1.85
N GLY A 188 -12.10 10.55 -1.06
CA GLY A 188 -11.08 11.60 -1.16
C GLY A 188 -10.30 11.59 -2.48
N LEU A 189 -10.32 10.51 -3.27
CA LEU A 189 -9.64 10.45 -4.57
C LEU A 189 -10.59 10.56 -5.76
N LEU A 190 -11.81 10.03 -5.61
CA LEU A 190 -12.80 9.94 -6.69
C LEU A 190 -13.69 11.17 -6.81
N VAL A 191 -13.98 11.87 -5.72
CA VAL A 191 -14.87 13.04 -5.75
C VAL A 191 -14.11 14.24 -6.31
N PRO A 192 -14.52 14.80 -7.48
CA PRO A 192 -13.87 15.96 -8.05
C PRO A 192 -13.92 17.17 -7.09
N GLY A 193 -12.85 17.97 -7.07
CA GLY A 193 -12.70 19.09 -6.16
C GLY A 193 -12.19 18.68 -4.78
N LEU A 194 -12.84 17.71 -4.12
CA LEU A 194 -12.32 17.13 -2.87
C LEU A 194 -10.97 16.45 -3.10
N ASN A 195 -10.82 15.78 -4.24
CA ASN A 195 -9.58 15.14 -4.66
C ASN A 195 -8.38 16.09 -4.74
N LEU A 196 -8.61 17.37 -5.05
CA LEU A 196 -7.55 18.37 -5.10
C LEU A 196 -6.94 18.61 -3.72
N ALA A 197 -7.75 18.59 -2.65
CA ALA A 197 -7.27 18.78 -1.29
C ALA A 197 -6.75 17.47 -0.65
N MET A 198 -7.46 16.36 -0.90
CA MET A 198 -7.23 15.10 -0.19
C MET A 198 -6.09 14.27 -0.77
N ALA A 199 -5.84 14.31 -2.08
CA ALA A 199 -4.82 13.47 -2.71
C ALA A 199 -3.42 13.71 -2.11
N GLY A 200 -3.03 14.97 -1.93
CA GLY A 200 -1.76 15.34 -1.32
C GLY A 200 -1.67 14.96 0.16
N SER A 201 -2.74 15.15 0.94
CA SER A 201 -2.75 14.80 2.37
C SER A 201 -2.68 13.28 2.59
N ILE A 202 -3.38 12.49 1.79
CA ILE A 202 -3.32 11.02 1.82
C ILE A 202 -1.89 10.54 1.52
N LEU A 203 -1.21 11.16 0.56
CA LEU A 203 0.15 10.78 0.22
C LEU A 203 1.18 11.24 1.27
N ALA A 204 0.95 12.39 1.91
CA ALA A 204 1.75 12.87 3.04
C ALA A 204 1.61 11.95 4.27
N GLU A 205 0.40 11.47 4.56
CA GLU A 205 0.16 10.46 5.61
C GLU A 205 0.90 9.15 5.30
N LEU A 206 0.88 8.70 4.04
CA LEU A 206 1.66 7.55 3.62
C LEU A 206 3.17 7.79 3.81
N GLU A 207 3.67 9.00 3.53
CA GLU A 207 5.10 9.32 3.63
C GLU A 207 5.56 9.28 5.08
N HIS A 208 4.74 9.84 5.96
CA HIS A 208 4.95 9.83 7.39
C HIS A 208 5.04 8.41 7.94
N ALA A 209 4.11 7.54 7.54
CA ALA A 209 4.11 6.13 7.90
C ALA A 209 5.31 5.36 7.31
N ALA A 210 5.61 5.57 6.02
CA ALA A 210 6.73 4.91 5.34
C ALA A 210 8.11 5.29 5.90
N THR A 211 8.24 6.51 6.45
CA THR A 211 9.49 6.99 7.08
C THR A 211 9.57 6.63 8.57
N ARG A 212 8.60 5.84 9.10
CA ARG A 212 8.54 5.41 10.51
C ARG A 212 8.57 6.58 11.51
N ARG A 213 8.00 7.72 11.15
CA ARG A 213 7.90 8.86 12.06
C ARG A 213 6.86 8.60 13.15
N PRO A 214 7.02 9.20 14.35
CA PRO A 214 6.11 8.94 15.46
C PRO A 214 4.70 9.44 15.16
N ALA A 215 3.70 8.70 15.64
CA ALA A 215 2.28 8.92 15.33
C ALA A 215 1.73 10.27 15.85
N ASN A 216 2.38 10.85 16.86
CA ASN A 216 2.00 12.13 17.46
C ASN A 216 2.48 13.36 16.67
N GLN A 217 3.34 13.18 15.67
CA GLN A 217 3.82 14.28 14.83
C GLN A 217 2.92 14.45 13.61
N ARG A 218 2.64 15.71 13.27
CA ARG A 218 1.84 16.04 12.08
C ARG A 218 2.60 15.63 10.81
N PRO A 219 1.94 14.93 9.85
CA PRO A 219 2.55 14.60 8.57
C PRO A 219 3.02 15.86 7.84
N THR A 220 4.29 15.90 7.46
CA THR A 220 4.88 16.99 6.66
C THR A 220 5.26 16.45 5.28
N PRO A 221 4.63 16.96 4.20
CA PRO A 221 4.90 16.46 2.86
C PRO A 221 6.33 16.84 2.42
N SER A 222 7.05 15.90 1.84
CA SER A 222 8.33 16.21 1.18
C SER A 222 8.14 17.04 -0.08
N ARG A 223 9.25 17.62 -0.56
CA ARG A 223 9.28 18.35 -1.84
C ARG A 223 8.73 17.52 -3.01
N LEU A 224 8.98 16.21 -3.03
CA LEU A 224 8.45 15.32 -4.08
C LEU A 224 6.93 15.23 -4.02
N VAL A 225 6.35 15.06 -2.82
CA VAL A 225 4.89 15.03 -2.63
C VAL A 225 4.27 16.38 -2.99
N LEU A 226 4.92 17.50 -2.61
CA LEU A 226 4.46 18.84 -2.97
C LEU A 226 4.48 19.09 -4.48
N VAL A 227 5.56 18.71 -5.18
CA VAL A 227 5.67 18.85 -6.64
C VAL A 227 4.63 17.97 -7.34
N TRP A 228 4.47 16.72 -6.89
CA TRP A 228 3.43 15.83 -7.40
C TRP A 228 2.02 16.42 -7.19
N TRP A 229 1.77 16.98 -6.01
CA TRP A 229 0.48 17.56 -5.67
C TRP A 229 0.18 18.84 -6.46
N ALA A 230 1.19 19.69 -6.68
CA ALA A 230 1.07 20.85 -7.56
C ALA A 230 0.80 20.43 -9.01
N ALA A 231 1.47 19.39 -9.52
CA ALA A 231 1.20 18.84 -10.85
C ALA A 231 -0.22 18.27 -10.96
N TRP A 232 -0.72 17.61 -9.91
CA TRP A 232 -2.09 17.10 -9.84
C TRP A 232 -3.12 18.24 -9.95
N ILE A 233 -2.92 19.31 -9.19
CA ILE A 233 -3.79 20.50 -9.23
C ILE A 233 -3.70 21.19 -10.59
N ALA A 234 -2.50 21.43 -11.12
CA ALA A 234 -2.30 22.07 -12.41
C ALA A 234 -2.95 21.30 -13.55
N ASN A 235 -2.80 19.97 -13.57
CA ASN A 235 -3.44 19.10 -14.55
C ASN A 235 -4.97 19.17 -14.45
N ALA A 236 -5.53 19.13 -13.23
CA ALA A 236 -6.97 19.26 -13.06
C ALA A 236 -7.51 20.62 -13.54
N LEU A 237 -6.80 21.71 -13.24
CA LEU A 237 -7.14 23.05 -13.72
C LEU A 237 -7.10 23.13 -15.25
N LEU A 238 -6.07 22.56 -15.89
CA LEU A 238 -5.95 22.51 -17.35
C LEU A 238 -7.06 21.68 -18.00
N VAL A 239 -7.39 20.51 -17.43
CA VAL A 239 -8.53 19.70 -17.90
C VAL A 239 -9.84 20.50 -17.79
N THR A 240 -10.11 21.11 -16.64
CA THR A 240 -11.32 21.92 -16.44
C THR A 240 -11.36 23.10 -17.41
N LEU A 241 -10.25 23.82 -17.57
CA LEU A 241 -10.17 24.94 -18.50
C LEU A 241 -10.41 24.46 -19.94
N THR A 242 -9.83 23.31 -20.33
CA THR A 242 -10.01 22.73 -21.67
C THR A 242 -11.47 22.40 -21.95
N VAL A 243 -12.15 21.76 -21.00
CA VAL A 243 -13.56 21.40 -21.13
C VAL A 243 -14.44 22.66 -21.24
N VAL A 244 -14.19 23.65 -20.38
CA VAL A 244 -14.94 24.93 -20.41
C VAL A 244 -14.67 25.69 -21.72
N TRP A 245 -13.43 25.71 -22.21
CA TRP A 245 -13.08 26.42 -23.44
C TRP A 245 -13.66 25.75 -24.68
N ARG A 246 -13.72 24.41 -24.72
CA ARG A 246 -14.37 23.66 -25.79
C ARG A 246 -15.86 23.94 -25.93
N ALA A 247 -16.51 24.47 -24.90
CA ALA A 247 -17.92 24.86 -24.96
C ALA A 247 -18.14 26.25 -25.58
N ARG A 248 -17.08 26.99 -25.93
CA ARG A 248 -17.19 28.32 -26.55
C ARG A 248 -17.29 28.23 -28.06
N ASP A 249 -18.13 29.09 -28.63
CA ASP A 249 -18.28 29.24 -30.07
C ASP A 249 -17.21 30.16 -30.67
N GLY A 250 -16.93 29.93 -31.96
CA GLY A 250 -16.03 30.76 -32.76
C GLY A 250 -14.74 30.06 -33.14
N VAL A 251 -14.20 30.44 -34.31
CA VAL A 251 -12.99 29.83 -34.89
C VAL A 251 -11.78 30.02 -33.97
N GLN A 252 -11.62 31.20 -33.38
CA GLN A 252 -10.52 31.47 -32.47
C GLN A 252 -10.59 30.58 -31.22
N ALA A 253 -11.79 30.39 -30.65
CA ALA A 253 -11.98 29.53 -29.49
C ALA A 253 -11.64 28.07 -29.81
N GLN A 254 -11.95 27.60 -31.02
CA GLN A 254 -11.58 26.25 -31.48
C GLN A 254 -10.06 26.08 -31.60
N VAL A 255 -9.36 27.06 -32.16
CA VAL A 255 -7.88 27.06 -32.25
C VAL A 255 -7.24 27.06 -30.86
N ASP A 256 -7.73 27.93 -29.97
CA ASP A 256 -7.24 28.01 -28.59
C ASP A 256 -7.48 26.68 -27.83
N ALA A 257 -8.61 26.01 -28.09
CA ALA A 257 -8.91 24.71 -27.49
C ALA A 257 -7.93 23.61 -27.94
N VAL A 258 -7.41 23.66 -29.16
CA VAL A 258 -6.35 22.74 -29.64
C VAL A 258 -5.07 22.96 -28.85
N ALA A 259 -4.62 24.21 -28.72
CA ALA A 259 -3.42 24.55 -27.95
C ALA A 259 -3.57 24.13 -26.47
N LEU A 260 -4.74 24.38 -25.89
CA LEU A 260 -5.03 24.04 -24.51
C LEU A 260 -5.10 22.52 -24.27
N THR A 261 -5.56 21.75 -25.26
CA THR A 261 -5.51 20.28 -25.22
C THR A 261 -4.07 19.79 -25.24
N ALA A 262 -3.21 20.37 -26.09
CA ALA A 262 -1.78 20.04 -26.10
C ALA A 262 -1.10 20.31 -24.73
N PHE A 263 -1.43 21.44 -24.08
CA PHE A 263 -0.94 21.73 -22.73
C PHE A 263 -1.48 20.75 -21.67
N THR A 264 -2.73 20.32 -21.81
CA THR A 264 -3.36 19.33 -20.91
C THR A 264 -2.69 17.95 -21.05
N ASP A 265 -2.42 17.51 -22.28
CA ASP A 265 -1.71 16.27 -22.53
C ASP A 265 -0.27 16.35 -22.00
N ALA A 266 0.42 17.47 -22.20
CA ALA A 266 1.75 17.70 -21.63
C ALA A 266 1.73 17.69 -20.08
N SER A 267 0.73 18.28 -19.43
CA SER A 267 0.59 18.20 -17.98
C SER A 267 0.30 16.77 -17.50
N ALA A 268 -0.44 15.99 -18.29
CA ALA A 268 -0.69 14.58 -17.98
C ALA A 268 0.60 13.76 -18.04
N VAL A 269 1.51 14.04 -18.97
CA VAL A 269 2.86 13.44 -19.00
C VAL A 269 3.62 13.76 -17.70
N LEU A 270 3.69 15.03 -17.32
CA LEU A 270 4.38 15.45 -16.09
C LEU A 270 3.79 14.78 -14.85
N LEU A 271 2.46 14.71 -14.77
CA LEU A 271 1.76 14.05 -13.67
C LEU A 271 2.02 12.54 -13.63
N ALA A 272 2.01 11.87 -14.78
CA ALA A 272 2.32 10.45 -14.88
C ALA A 272 3.76 10.16 -14.42
N VAL A 273 4.73 10.96 -14.89
CA VAL A 273 6.14 10.84 -14.48
C VAL A 273 6.31 11.12 -12.99
N ALA A 274 5.69 12.16 -12.45
CA ALA A 274 5.73 12.45 -11.02
C ALA A 274 5.11 11.29 -10.20
N THR A 275 4.03 10.69 -10.69
CA THR A 275 3.39 9.52 -10.05
C THR A 275 4.30 8.30 -10.09
N VAL A 276 5.04 8.07 -11.18
CA VAL A 276 6.08 7.02 -11.23
C VAL A 276 7.13 7.24 -10.14
N GLN A 277 7.60 8.48 -9.95
CA GLN A 277 8.61 8.78 -8.92
C GLN A 277 8.08 8.55 -7.50
N VAL A 278 6.82 8.93 -7.25
CA VAL A 278 6.10 8.61 -6.01
C VAL A 278 6.07 7.09 -5.81
N VAL A 279 5.49 6.33 -6.75
CA VAL A 279 5.33 4.88 -6.62
C VAL A 279 6.68 4.21 -6.36
N ARG A 280 7.72 4.57 -7.11
CA ARG A 280 9.08 4.02 -6.93
C ARG A 280 9.68 4.35 -5.57
N ARG A 281 9.63 5.62 -5.15
CA ARG A 281 10.23 6.05 -3.87
C ARG A 281 9.57 5.36 -2.69
N PHE A 282 8.24 5.37 -2.64
CA PHE A 282 7.50 4.79 -1.52
C PHE A 282 7.59 3.27 -1.50
N THR A 283 7.58 2.63 -2.67
CA THR A 283 7.82 1.18 -2.74
C THR A 283 9.21 0.82 -2.23
N ARG A 284 10.25 1.61 -2.52
CA ARG A 284 11.61 1.39 -1.98
C ARG A 284 11.67 1.58 -0.45
N LEU A 285 10.93 2.55 0.10
CA LEU A 285 10.88 2.79 1.54
C LEU A 285 10.13 1.67 2.29
N LEU A 286 9.12 1.09 1.66
CA LEU A 286 8.27 0.05 2.26
C LEU A 286 8.77 -1.38 1.97
N ALA A 287 9.66 -1.57 0.99
CA ALA A 287 10.22 -2.87 0.70
C ALA A 287 11.17 -3.28 1.84
N PRO A 288 10.96 -4.44 2.49
CA PRO A 288 11.85 -4.95 3.54
C PRO A 288 13.29 -4.99 3.02
N MET A 289 14.25 -4.47 3.79
CA MET A 289 15.68 -4.45 3.42
C MET A 289 16.19 -5.86 3.05
N ASP A 290 15.64 -6.91 3.66
CA ASP A 290 16.02 -8.30 3.40
C ASP A 290 15.65 -8.78 1.99
N GLU A 291 14.57 -8.28 1.37
CA GLU A 291 14.19 -8.67 0.00
C GLU A 291 14.96 -7.90 -1.09
N GLN A 292 15.57 -6.76 -0.75
CA GLN A 292 16.37 -5.98 -1.69
C GLN A 292 17.72 -6.64 -2.01
N PHE A 293 18.26 -7.41 -1.06
CA PHE A 293 19.57 -8.06 -1.16
C PHE A 293 19.50 -9.58 -1.29
N VAL A 294 18.38 -10.20 -0.91
CA VAL A 294 18.21 -11.65 -1.01
C VAL A 294 17.37 -11.95 -2.24
N ARG A 295 18.03 -12.17 -3.39
CA ARG A 295 17.55 -13.24 -4.28
C ARG A 295 17.50 -14.47 -3.36
N PRO A 296 16.34 -15.05 -3.02
CA PRO A 296 16.35 -16.28 -2.24
C PRO A 296 17.20 -17.25 -3.03
N LEU A 297 18.37 -17.59 -2.50
CA LEU A 297 19.25 -18.59 -3.08
C LEU A 297 18.43 -19.86 -3.07
N ARG A 298 17.82 -20.16 -4.22
CA ARG A 298 17.09 -21.39 -4.39
C ARG A 298 18.14 -22.47 -4.44
N VAL A 299 18.25 -23.24 -3.35
CA VAL A 299 19.07 -24.44 -3.32
C VAL A 299 18.48 -25.39 -4.36
N LEU A 300 19.07 -25.39 -5.56
CA LEU A 300 18.66 -26.26 -6.67
C LEU A 300 19.06 -27.71 -6.38
N ARG A 301 20.18 -27.87 -5.67
CA ARG A 301 20.76 -29.16 -5.32
C ARG A 301 21.67 -28.98 -4.10
N VAL A 302 21.63 -29.93 -3.17
CA VAL A 302 22.66 -30.07 -2.13
C VAL A 302 23.53 -31.24 -2.54
N GLU A 303 24.79 -30.98 -2.87
CA GLU A 303 25.77 -32.04 -3.09
C GLU A 303 26.34 -32.49 -1.74
N ASN A 304 26.61 -33.79 -1.58
CA ASN A 304 27.14 -34.39 -0.36
C ASN A 304 26.23 -34.29 0.88
N ALA A 305 24.90 -34.21 0.69
CA ALA A 305 23.97 -34.39 1.80
C ALA A 305 24.09 -35.83 2.34
N PRO A 306 24.22 -36.04 3.67
CA PRO A 306 24.19 -37.38 4.25
C PRO A 306 22.87 -38.06 3.88
N GLU A 307 22.92 -39.31 3.42
CA GLU A 307 21.70 -40.09 3.22
C GLU A 307 21.00 -40.26 4.56
N LEU A 308 19.96 -39.47 4.80
CA LEU A 308 19.13 -39.62 5.98
C LEU A 308 18.41 -40.98 5.88
N PRO A 309 18.54 -41.86 6.87
CA PRO A 309 17.91 -43.17 6.82
C PRO A 309 16.40 -42.99 6.69
N ARG A 310 15.85 -43.55 5.62
CA ARG A 310 14.41 -43.52 5.35
C ARG A 310 13.72 -44.22 6.52
N ARG A 311 12.95 -43.48 7.33
CA ARG A 311 12.16 -44.09 8.42
C ARG A 311 11.29 -45.20 7.83
N ALA A 312 11.33 -46.38 8.46
CA ALA A 312 10.54 -47.52 8.04
C ALA A 312 9.06 -47.13 7.96
N ARG A 313 8.40 -47.56 6.88
CA ARG A 313 6.98 -47.31 6.65
C ARG A 313 6.19 -47.84 7.87
N PRO A 314 5.33 -47.03 8.52
CA PRO A 314 4.48 -47.50 9.61
C PRO A 314 3.60 -48.65 9.11
N LYS A 315 3.50 -49.73 9.90
CA LYS A 315 2.66 -50.91 9.57
C LYS A 315 1.16 -50.59 9.45
N THR A 316 0.75 -49.39 9.85
CA THR A 316 -0.63 -48.88 9.80
C THR A 316 -0.96 -48.13 8.50
N ALA A 317 0.00 -47.95 7.59
CA ALA A 317 -0.27 -47.28 6.32
C ALA A 317 -1.00 -48.23 5.35
N ALA A 318 -2.22 -47.86 4.96
CA ALA A 318 -2.98 -48.57 3.93
C ALA A 318 -2.20 -48.62 2.60
N ARG A 319 -2.36 -49.73 1.87
CA ARG A 319 -1.59 -50.06 0.67
C ARG A 319 -1.98 -49.21 -0.52
#